data_AF-A0A165R4Z7-F1
#
_entry.id   AF-A0A165R4Z7-F1
#
_cell.length_a   1.000
_cell.length_b   1.000
_cell.length_c   1.000
_cell.angle_alpha   90.00
_cell.angle_beta   90.00
_cell.angle_gamma   90.00
#
_symmetry.space_group_name_H-M   'P 1'
#
loop_
_entity.id
_entity.type
_entity.pdbx_description
1 polymer ?
#
loop_
_entity_poly.entity_id
_entity_poly.type
_entity_poly.pdbx_seq_one_letter_code
_entity_poly.pdbx_strand_id
1 'polypeptide(L)'
;MEWGRAKTILILSFLLLNVVLGIQLWSSRADLVDLEANAIGAAEEIQRLSKSKNIQVPPDIPKDVPKLREIVVRFDDNFNPEKVVPLAAPFKFDPLISKGSFRDVLARTGIPKIESYQFDPMTSLGGTYVFHQLYGTLPMFDVQLRLFEKNGQITSYQQGYVEVQSDGQQKEQKVITAYIALRSLIENYLPSGAVITSVRLGYHGQVYNSQTLNMWPSWRVSLGNADGDVYYVHALNGAVEGPQKSKK
;
A
#
# COMPACT_ATOMS: atom_id res chain seq x y z
N MET A 1 -38.50 30.09 -34.08
CA MET A 1 -37.42 29.59 -33.19
C MET A 1 -38.02 28.53 -32.27
N GLU A 2 -37.60 27.27 -32.41
CA GLU A 2 -38.19 26.06 -31.80
C GLU A 2 -37.92 25.95 -30.27
N TRP A 3 -38.35 26.95 -29.50
CA TRP A 3 -38.11 27.03 -28.04
C TRP A 3 -38.83 25.94 -27.24
N GLY A 4 -39.98 25.46 -27.74
CA GLY A 4 -40.71 24.34 -27.14
C GLY A 4 -39.96 23.00 -27.24
N ARG A 5 -39.35 22.71 -28.40
CA ARG A 5 -38.60 21.46 -28.60
C ARG A 5 -37.34 21.40 -27.74
N ALA A 6 -36.63 22.53 -27.61
CA ALA A 6 -35.44 22.64 -26.77
C ALA A 6 -35.73 22.32 -25.29
N LYS A 7 -36.87 22.78 -24.76
CA LYS A 7 -37.29 22.47 -23.37
C LYS A 7 -37.53 20.99 -23.16
N THR A 8 -38.25 20.34 -24.08
CA THR A 8 -38.55 18.92 -23.99
C THR A 8 -37.27 18.07 -24.04
N ILE A 9 -36.35 18.40 -24.95
CA ILE A 9 -35.05 17.72 -25.05
C ILE A 9 -34.24 17.90 -23.77
N LEU A 10 -34.27 19.08 -23.15
CA LEU A 10 -33.55 19.36 -21.90
C LEU A 10 -34.14 18.56 -20.73
N ILE A 11 -35.46 18.50 -20.60
CA ILE A 11 -36.14 17.71 -19.56
C ILE A 11 -35.85 16.21 -19.73
N LEU A 12 -35.93 15.69 -20.96
CA LEU A 12 -35.62 14.28 -21.27
C LEU A 12 -34.16 13.93 -21.01
N SER A 13 -33.23 14.81 -21.41
CA SER A 13 -31.79 14.63 -21.15
C SER A 13 -31.50 14.61 -19.65
N PHE A 14 -32.12 15.52 -18.89
CA PHE A 14 -31.96 15.56 -17.43
C PHE A 14 -32.57 14.31 -16.76
N LEU A 15 -33.74 13.86 -17.21
CA LEU A 15 -34.37 12.65 -16.69
C LEU A 15 -33.51 11.41 -16.95
N LEU A 16 -32.97 11.26 -18.17
CA LEU A 16 -32.09 10.14 -18.52
C LEU A 16 -30.80 10.16 -17.67
N LEU A 17 -30.20 11.34 -17.48
CA LEU A 17 -29.03 11.51 -16.60
C LEU A 17 -29.35 11.06 -15.16
N ASN A 18 -30.50 11.47 -14.61
CA ASN A 18 -30.90 11.09 -13.25
C ASN A 18 -31.18 9.60 -13.12
N VAL A 19 -31.76 8.95 -14.13
CA VAL A 19 -31.95 7.49 -14.16
C VAL A 19 -30.59 6.77 -14.14
N VAL A 20 -29.64 7.22 -14.96
CA VAL A 20 -28.27 6.66 -14.98
C VAL A 20 -27.58 6.81 -13.62
N LEU A 21 -27.69 8.00 -12.99
CA LEU A 21 -27.17 8.21 -11.64
C LEU A 21 -27.85 7.30 -10.61
N GLY A 22 -29.16 7.10 -10.71
CA GLY A 22 -29.91 6.20 -9.82
C GLY A 22 -29.43 4.75 -9.92
N ILE A 23 -29.22 4.25 -11.14
CA ILE A 23 -28.68 2.91 -11.39
C ILE A 23 -27.27 2.78 -10.84
N GLN A 24 -26.41 3.77 -11.08
CA GLN A 24 -25.02 3.78 -10.59
C GLN A 24 -24.93 3.83 -9.07
N LEU A 25 -25.84 4.54 -8.41
CA LEU A 25 -25.91 4.60 -6.94
C LEU A 25 -26.36 3.27 -6.34
N TRP A 26 -27.35 2.62 -6.96
CA TRP A 26 -27.86 1.32 -6.51
C TRP A 26 -26.81 0.22 -6.62
N SER A 27 -26.14 0.10 -7.77
CA SER A 27 -25.07 -0.88 -7.96
C SER A 27 -23.92 -0.66 -6.98
N SER A 28 -23.51 0.59 -6.78
CA SER A 28 -22.44 0.94 -5.83
C SER A 28 -22.75 0.52 -4.39
N ARG A 29 -24.02 0.56 -3.97
CA ARG A 29 -24.47 0.10 -2.64
C ARG A 29 -24.51 -1.42 -2.54
N ALA A 30 -25.02 -2.10 -3.57
CA ALA A 30 -25.07 -3.56 -3.60
C ALA A 30 -23.67 -4.18 -3.42
N ASP A 31 -22.67 -3.65 -4.13
CA ASP A 31 -21.27 -4.08 -4.00
C ASP A 31 -20.71 -3.88 -2.58
N LEU A 32 -21.13 -2.82 -1.86
CA LEU A 32 -20.67 -2.60 -0.48
C LEU A 32 -21.26 -3.64 0.47
N VAL A 33 -22.55 -3.93 0.32
CA VAL A 33 -23.24 -4.93 1.15
C VAL A 33 -22.66 -6.32 0.93
N ASP A 34 -22.35 -6.68 -0.32
CA ASP A 34 -21.71 -7.97 -0.64
C ASP A 34 -20.30 -8.07 -0.04
N LEU A 35 -19.47 -7.02 -0.16
CA LEU A 35 -18.15 -6.97 0.45
C LEU A 35 -18.21 -7.06 1.98
N GLU A 36 -19.19 -6.41 2.62
CA GLU A 36 -19.39 -6.45 4.06
C GLU A 36 -19.84 -7.84 4.53
N ALA A 37 -20.81 -8.46 3.85
CA ALA A 37 -21.23 -9.83 4.14
C ALA A 37 -20.07 -10.82 4.00
N ASN A 38 -19.29 -10.71 2.93
CA ASN A 38 -18.10 -11.53 2.70
C ASN A 38 -17.01 -11.27 3.76
N ALA A 39 -16.85 -10.03 4.21
CA ALA A 39 -15.89 -9.70 5.28
C ALA A 39 -16.29 -10.29 6.64
N ILE A 40 -17.59 -10.29 6.97
CA ILE A 40 -18.10 -10.92 8.19
C ILE A 40 -17.84 -12.43 8.14
N GLY A 41 -18.20 -13.10 7.03
CA GLY A 41 -17.91 -14.52 6.84
C GLY A 41 -16.40 -14.82 6.93
N ALA A 42 -15.57 -13.99 6.29
CA ALA A 42 -14.12 -14.12 6.36
C ALA A 42 -13.58 -13.92 7.79
N ALA A 43 -14.13 -13.00 8.58
CA ALA A 43 -13.73 -12.78 9.95
C ALA A 43 -14.03 -14.01 10.86
N GLU A 44 -15.21 -14.61 10.70
CA GLU A 44 -15.56 -15.86 11.40
C GLU A 44 -14.61 -17.00 11.03
N GLU A 45 -14.30 -17.11 9.73
CA GLU A 45 -13.40 -18.15 9.22
C GLU A 45 -11.95 -17.93 9.67
N ILE A 46 -11.47 -16.69 9.68
CA ILE A 46 -10.18 -16.33 10.27
C ILE A 46 -10.14 -16.73 11.75
N GLN A 47 -11.20 -16.50 12.51
CA GLN A 47 -11.23 -16.90 13.92
C GLN A 47 -11.13 -18.43 14.08
N ARG A 48 -11.79 -19.20 13.21
CA ARG A 48 -11.69 -20.67 13.20
C ARG A 48 -10.30 -21.14 12.80
N LEU A 49 -9.74 -20.60 11.72
CA LEU A 49 -8.42 -20.96 11.20
C LEU A 49 -7.30 -20.53 12.15
N SER A 50 -7.42 -19.36 12.78
CA SER A 50 -6.50 -18.86 13.80
C SER A 50 -6.42 -19.81 14.98
N LYS A 51 -7.57 -20.32 15.46
CA LYS A 51 -7.61 -21.32 16.54
C LYS A 51 -7.04 -22.67 16.11
N SER A 52 -7.37 -23.14 14.91
CA SER A 52 -6.92 -24.48 14.45
C SER A 52 -5.44 -24.52 14.10
N LYS A 53 -4.90 -23.47 13.48
CA LYS A 53 -3.49 -23.35 13.10
C LYS A 53 -2.62 -22.62 14.14
N ASN A 54 -3.19 -22.21 15.27
CA ASN A 54 -2.50 -21.42 16.30
C ASN A 54 -1.87 -20.14 15.73
N ILE A 55 -2.57 -19.43 14.83
CA ILE A 55 -2.08 -18.21 14.18
C ILE A 55 -2.55 -17.00 14.98
N GLN A 56 -1.64 -16.08 15.28
CA GLN A 56 -1.97 -14.82 15.94
C GLN A 56 -2.24 -13.74 14.89
N VAL A 57 -3.36 -13.03 15.04
CA VAL A 57 -3.80 -11.97 14.12
C VAL A 57 -3.87 -10.65 14.90
N PRO A 58 -3.41 -9.52 14.35
CA PRO A 58 -3.46 -8.24 15.04
C PRO A 58 -4.92 -7.80 15.24
N PRO A 59 -5.25 -7.10 16.33
CA PRO A 59 -6.61 -6.63 16.59
C PRO A 59 -7.05 -5.51 15.64
N ASP A 60 -6.10 -4.76 15.10
CA ASP A 60 -6.34 -3.59 14.24
C ASP A 60 -6.20 -3.95 12.75
N ILE A 61 -7.21 -4.65 12.22
CA ILE A 61 -7.29 -5.00 10.80
C ILE A 61 -7.98 -3.85 10.05
N PRO A 62 -7.36 -3.28 9.00
CA PRO A 62 -7.97 -2.22 8.20
C PRO A 62 -9.32 -2.65 7.61
N LYS A 63 -10.30 -1.74 7.71
CA LYS A 63 -11.66 -1.95 7.17
C LYS A 63 -11.92 -1.15 5.90
N ASP A 64 -11.06 -0.19 5.58
CA ASP A 64 -11.23 0.68 4.43
C ASP A 64 -11.08 -0.10 3.13
N VAL A 65 -12.03 0.14 2.21
CA VAL A 65 -12.06 -0.44 0.87
C VAL A 65 -12.09 0.67 -0.20
N PRO A 66 -11.00 1.45 -0.33
CA PRO A 66 -10.94 2.51 -1.33
C PRO A 66 -11.04 1.93 -2.74
N LYS A 67 -11.48 2.78 -3.68
CA LYS A 67 -11.40 2.49 -5.10
C LYS A 67 -10.00 2.81 -5.58
N LEU A 68 -9.28 1.82 -6.07
CA LEU A 68 -7.91 1.94 -6.54
C LEU A 68 -7.76 1.32 -7.93
N ARG A 69 -6.64 1.62 -8.58
CA ARG A 69 -6.24 1.08 -9.87
C ARG A 69 -4.73 0.87 -9.89
N GLU A 70 -4.27 0.12 -10.87
CA GLU A 70 -2.84 0.00 -11.19
C GLU A 70 -2.26 1.37 -11.59
N ILE A 71 -0.99 1.60 -11.27
CA ILE A 71 -0.25 2.79 -11.66
C ILE A 71 1.04 2.37 -12.37
N VAL A 72 1.48 3.20 -13.31
CA VAL A 72 2.77 3.03 -13.99
C VAL A 72 3.70 4.13 -13.53
N VAL A 73 4.82 3.75 -12.93
CA VAL A 73 5.82 4.68 -12.41
C VAL A 73 7.15 4.47 -13.12
N ARG A 74 7.95 5.53 -13.20
CA ARG A 74 9.29 5.50 -13.79
C ARG A 74 10.30 6.01 -12.78
N PHE A 75 11.40 5.28 -12.61
CA PHE A 75 12.51 5.74 -11.80
C PHE A 75 13.13 7.00 -12.40
N ASP A 76 13.40 7.97 -11.53
CA ASP A 76 14.15 9.17 -11.89
C ASP A 76 15.64 8.82 -11.94
N ASP A 77 16.28 9.09 -13.07
CA ASP A 77 17.69 8.77 -13.33
C ASP A 77 18.66 9.49 -12.36
N ASN A 78 18.21 10.55 -11.69
CA ASN A 78 18.97 11.24 -10.65
C ASN A 78 19.08 10.42 -9.34
N PHE A 79 18.25 9.40 -9.17
CA PHE A 79 18.18 8.57 -7.96
C PHE A 79 18.56 7.13 -8.27
N ASN A 80 19.62 6.65 -7.62
CA ASN A 80 20.08 5.28 -7.80
C ASN A 80 19.82 4.46 -6.51
N PRO A 81 18.85 3.52 -6.52
CA PRO A 81 18.51 2.72 -5.34
C PRO A 81 19.61 1.74 -4.90
N GLU A 82 20.61 1.49 -5.73
CA GLU A 82 21.75 0.61 -5.43
C GLU A 82 22.95 1.37 -4.87
N LYS A 83 23.05 2.68 -5.13
CA LYS A 83 24.20 3.49 -4.72
C LYS A 83 24.04 4.03 -3.31
N VAL A 84 24.97 3.69 -2.43
CA VAL A 84 25.08 4.29 -1.09
C VAL A 84 25.68 5.70 -1.20
N VAL A 85 24.98 6.69 -0.64
CA VAL A 85 25.39 8.09 -0.59
C VAL A 85 25.73 8.48 0.85
N PRO A 86 26.96 8.95 1.15
CA PRO A 86 27.30 9.44 2.47
C PRO A 86 26.61 10.78 2.76
N LEU A 87 26.21 10.98 4.01
CA LEU A 87 25.66 12.26 4.46
C LEU A 87 26.77 13.25 4.79
N ALA A 88 26.56 14.53 4.46
CA ALA A 88 27.49 15.59 4.80
C ALA A 88 27.62 15.79 6.32
N ALA A 89 26.51 15.64 7.05
CA ALA A 89 26.47 15.70 8.51
C ALA A 89 25.70 14.49 9.05
N PRO A 90 26.36 13.59 9.80
CA PRO A 90 25.68 12.52 10.51
C PRO A 90 24.68 13.07 11.52
N PHE A 91 23.57 12.36 11.73
CA PHE A 91 22.54 12.75 12.67
C PHE A 91 22.01 11.55 13.45
N LYS A 92 21.51 11.79 14.67
CA LYS A 92 20.83 10.74 15.43
C LYS A 92 19.41 10.58 14.93
N PHE A 93 19.01 9.36 14.64
CA PHE A 93 17.65 9.01 14.29
C PHE A 93 17.02 8.20 15.42
N ASP A 94 15.90 8.70 15.95
CA ASP A 94 15.10 7.98 16.94
C ASP A 94 13.66 7.85 16.42
N PRO A 95 13.23 6.64 16.01
CA PRO A 95 11.89 6.40 15.47
C PRO A 95 10.78 6.50 16.52
N LEU A 96 11.11 6.58 17.82
CA LEU A 96 10.14 6.66 18.92
C LEU A 96 9.73 8.11 19.25
N ILE A 97 10.43 9.10 18.70
CA ILE A 97 10.09 10.52 18.89
C ILE A 97 8.83 10.87 18.07
N SER A 98 7.95 11.69 18.62
CA SER A 98 6.65 12.04 18.03
C SER A 98 6.75 12.46 16.56
N LYS A 99 5.77 12.04 15.74
CA LYS A 99 5.72 12.24 14.27
C LYS A 99 6.03 13.67 13.79
N GLY A 100 5.77 14.69 14.63
CA GLY A 100 6.05 16.09 14.32
C GLY A 100 7.56 16.41 14.30
N SER A 101 8.28 16.07 15.37
CA SER A 101 9.73 16.36 15.48
C SER A 101 10.56 15.57 14.47
N PHE A 102 10.07 14.42 14.04
CA PHE A 102 10.69 13.58 13.03
C PHE A 102 10.83 14.28 11.66
N ARG A 103 9.77 14.96 11.20
CA ARG A 103 9.77 15.65 9.90
C ARG A 103 10.76 16.81 9.87
N ASP A 104 10.85 17.54 10.98
CA ASP A 104 11.76 18.69 11.09
C ASP A 104 13.23 18.26 11.09
N VAL A 105 13.55 17.14 11.73
CA VAL A 105 14.91 16.56 11.69
C VAL A 105 15.26 16.13 10.27
N LEU A 106 14.35 15.40 9.61
CA LEU A 106 14.57 14.93 8.24
C LEU A 106 14.71 16.07 7.22
N ALA A 107 13.92 17.14 7.35
CA ALA A 107 14.02 18.30 6.46
C ALA A 107 15.40 18.99 6.51
N ARG A 108 16.15 18.82 7.61
CA ARG A 108 17.48 19.43 7.80
C ARG A 108 18.63 18.54 7.33
N THR A 109 18.35 17.30 6.92
CA THR A 109 19.39 16.33 6.52
C THR A 109 19.99 16.59 5.15
N GLY A 110 19.31 17.38 4.31
CA GLY A 110 19.69 17.61 2.91
C GLY A 110 19.40 16.43 1.98
N ILE A 111 18.71 15.38 2.46
CA ILE A 111 18.27 14.26 1.62
C ILE A 111 17.16 14.77 0.68
N PRO A 112 17.32 14.66 -0.65
CA PRO A 112 16.31 15.14 -1.59
C PRO A 112 14.98 14.41 -1.44
N LYS A 113 13.85 15.12 -1.60
CA LYS A 113 12.48 14.54 -1.65
C LYS A 113 12.06 13.74 -0.41
N ILE A 114 12.75 13.87 0.72
CA ILE A 114 12.52 13.04 1.90
C ILE A 114 11.10 13.16 2.46
N GLU A 115 10.44 14.30 2.26
CA GLU A 115 9.04 14.56 2.63
C GLU A 115 8.04 13.67 1.88
N SER A 116 8.45 13.11 0.74
CA SER A 116 7.62 12.22 -0.08
C SER A 116 7.60 10.79 0.47
N TYR A 117 8.35 10.49 1.53
CA TYR A 117 8.48 9.14 2.08
C TYR A 117 7.86 9.01 3.47
N GLN A 118 7.42 7.80 3.80
CA GLN A 118 6.87 7.44 5.11
C GLN A 118 7.70 6.33 5.75
N PHE A 119 7.99 6.50 7.04
CA PHE A 119 8.71 5.50 7.83
C PHE A 119 7.96 4.17 7.90
N ASP A 120 8.70 3.08 7.71
CA ASP A 120 8.18 1.73 7.85
C ASP A 120 8.90 0.98 8.98
N PRO A 121 8.29 0.93 10.18
CA PRO A 121 8.89 0.22 11.30
C PRO A 121 8.99 -1.29 11.08
N MET A 122 8.16 -1.87 10.19
CA MET A 122 8.08 -3.32 10.03
C MET A 122 9.27 -3.90 9.28
N THR A 123 9.90 -3.11 8.41
CA THR A 123 11.06 -3.52 7.60
C THR A 123 12.36 -2.83 8.03
N SER A 124 12.29 -1.98 9.06
CA SER A 124 13.46 -1.32 9.65
C SER A 124 14.12 -2.22 10.69
N LEU A 125 15.25 -2.84 10.33
CA LEU A 125 15.95 -3.82 11.16
C LEU A 125 17.46 -3.55 11.16
N GLY A 126 18.13 -3.91 12.26
CA GLY A 126 19.59 -4.00 12.32
C GLY A 126 20.33 -2.69 11.98
N GLY A 127 19.82 -1.54 12.41
CA GLY A 127 20.42 -0.23 12.10
C GLY A 127 20.15 0.28 10.68
N THR A 128 19.26 -0.39 9.93
CA THR A 128 18.73 0.12 8.66
C THR A 128 17.30 0.61 8.87
N TYR A 129 17.04 1.87 8.53
CA TYR A 129 15.71 2.47 8.63
C TYR A 129 15.11 2.64 7.24
N VAL A 130 13.96 2.03 7.02
CA VAL A 130 13.31 1.95 5.72
C VAL A 130 12.14 2.93 5.67
N PHE A 131 12.04 3.64 4.56
CA PHE A 131 10.96 4.54 4.23
C PHE A 131 10.44 4.23 2.83
N HIS A 132 9.13 4.33 2.63
CA HIS A 132 8.48 4.08 1.34
C HIS A 132 7.94 5.38 0.76
N GLN A 133 8.17 5.63 -0.52
CA GLN A 133 7.60 6.79 -1.21
C GLN A 133 6.06 6.67 -1.22
N LEU A 134 5.36 7.78 -0.97
CA LEU A 134 3.91 7.83 -0.98
C LEU A 134 3.38 8.18 -2.37
N TYR A 135 2.31 7.49 -2.77
CA TYR A 135 1.40 7.92 -3.84
C TYR A 135 0.05 8.24 -3.20
N GLY A 136 -0.31 9.53 -3.18
CA GLY A 136 -1.40 10.03 -2.34
C GLY A 136 -1.13 9.78 -0.86
N THR A 137 -1.91 8.90 -0.24
CA THR A 137 -1.74 8.47 1.17
C THR A 137 -1.15 7.07 1.31
N LEU A 138 -0.96 6.35 0.19
CA LEU A 138 -0.59 4.94 0.17
C LEU A 138 0.91 4.77 -0.12
N PRO A 139 1.63 3.92 0.63
CA PRO A 139 3.04 3.65 0.38
C PRO A 139 3.23 2.78 -0.87
N MET A 140 4.24 3.10 -1.67
CA MET A 140 4.80 2.26 -2.71
C MET A 140 5.94 1.42 -2.10
N PHE A 141 5.67 0.16 -1.80
CA PHE A 141 6.55 -0.68 -0.97
C PHE A 141 7.91 -1.01 -1.59
N ASP A 142 8.01 -0.92 -2.91
CA ASP A 142 9.23 -1.21 -3.68
C ASP A 142 10.10 0.03 -3.91
N VAL A 143 9.58 1.23 -3.61
CA VAL A 143 10.29 2.51 -3.82
C VAL A 143 10.77 3.05 -2.48
N GLN A 144 12.03 2.76 -2.19
CA GLN A 144 12.58 2.91 -0.85
C GLN A 144 13.63 4.02 -0.73
N LEU A 145 13.56 4.72 0.40
CA LEU A 145 14.69 5.41 1.00
C LEU A 145 15.16 4.56 2.20
N ARG A 146 16.44 4.17 2.21
CA ARG A 146 17.07 3.45 3.32
C ARG A 146 18.12 4.33 3.96
N LEU A 147 18.04 4.50 5.27
CA LEU A 147 19.05 5.17 6.08
C LEU A 147 19.89 4.13 6.81
N PHE A 148 21.21 4.30 6.81
CA PHE A 148 22.14 3.36 7.42
C PHE A 148 22.81 4.00 8.64
N GLU A 149 22.68 3.31 9.77
CA GLU A 149 23.28 3.69 11.03
C GLU A 149 24.69 3.12 11.19
N LYS A 150 25.58 3.94 11.73
CA LYS A 150 26.89 3.54 12.23
C LYS A 150 27.19 4.30 13.53
N ASN A 151 27.52 3.56 14.59
CA ASN A 151 27.84 4.13 15.91
C ASN A 151 26.74 5.06 16.48
N GLY A 152 25.46 4.68 16.36
CA GLY A 152 24.34 5.45 16.93
C GLY A 152 23.95 6.68 16.12
N GLN A 153 24.46 6.84 14.89
CA GLN A 153 24.16 7.95 14.00
C GLN A 153 23.93 7.45 12.57
N ILE A 154 23.02 8.09 11.85
CA ILE A 154 22.84 7.87 10.43
C ILE A 154 24.01 8.51 9.70
N THR A 155 24.74 7.72 8.91
CA THR A 155 25.93 8.18 8.20
C THR A 155 25.77 8.17 6.68
N SER A 156 24.81 7.42 6.17
CA SER A 156 24.60 7.26 4.73
C SER A 156 23.17 6.84 4.41
N TYR A 157 22.78 6.97 3.15
CA TYR A 157 21.48 6.55 2.66
C TYR A 157 21.56 5.94 1.26
N GLN A 158 20.54 5.16 0.90
CA GLN A 158 20.23 4.72 -0.46
C GLN A 158 18.84 5.20 -0.81
N GLN A 159 18.62 5.66 -2.04
CA GLN A 159 17.34 6.23 -2.42
C GLN A 159 16.99 5.88 -3.86
N GLY A 160 15.83 5.27 -4.04
CA GLY A 160 15.12 5.25 -5.33
C GLY A 160 13.94 6.21 -5.26
N TYR A 161 13.72 6.98 -6.32
CA TYR A 161 12.56 7.87 -6.45
C TYR A 161 11.88 7.60 -7.78
N VAL A 162 10.55 7.62 -7.78
CA VAL A 162 9.75 7.42 -8.99
C VAL A 162 8.80 8.57 -9.25
N GLU A 163 8.51 8.78 -10.53
CA GLU A 163 7.44 9.66 -11.00
C GLU A 163 6.35 8.83 -11.65
N VAL A 164 5.09 9.17 -11.37
CA VAL A 164 3.94 8.52 -11.98
C VAL A 164 3.83 9.00 -13.44
N GLN A 165 3.96 8.06 -14.38
CA GLN A 165 3.87 8.35 -15.81
C GLN A 165 2.41 8.34 -16.28
N SER A 166 1.63 7.39 -15.74
CA SER A 166 0.20 7.32 -15.98
C SER A 166 -0.51 6.57 -14.86
N ASP A 167 -1.75 6.98 -14.64
CA ASP A 167 -2.74 6.13 -14.02
C ASP A 167 -3.06 5.01 -15.01
N GLY A 168 -2.94 3.74 -14.59
CA GLY A 168 -3.05 2.58 -15.48
C GLY A 168 -4.31 2.59 -16.33
N GLN A 169 -4.30 1.86 -17.44
CA GLN A 169 -5.44 1.81 -18.38
C GLN A 169 -6.72 1.20 -17.77
N GLN A 170 -6.62 0.59 -16.59
CA GLN A 170 -7.76 0.02 -15.89
C GLN A 170 -8.57 1.07 -15.14
N LYS A 171 -9.89 0.87 -15.14
CA LYS A 171 -10.82 1.65 -14.31
C LYS A 171 -10.56 1.34 -12.83
N GLU A 172 -10.81 2.34 -11.98
CA GLU A 172 -10.81 2.13 -10.53
C GLU A 172 -11.80 1.06 -10.14
N GLN A 173 -11.34 0.17 -9.28
CA GLN A 173 -12.10 -0.93 -8.72
C GLN A 173 -11.98 -0.87 -7.20
N LYS A 174 -13.04 -1.26 -6.50
CA LYS A 174 -12.97 -1.41 -5.06
C LYS A 174 -12.00 -2.53 -4.73
N VAL A 175 -11.12 -2.28 -3.77
CA VAL A 175 -10.27 -3.35 -3.24
C VAL A 175 -11.09 -4.35 -2.42
N ILE A 176 -10.64 -5.60 -2.41
CA ILE A 176 -11.09 -6.60 -1.44
C ILE A 176 -10.74 -6.13 -0.02
N THR A 177 -11.52 -6.56 0.97
CA THR A 177 -11.21 -6.26 2.37
C THR A 177 -9.94 -6.97 2.83
N ALA A 178 -9.28 -6.41 3.84
CA ALA A 178 -8.15 -7.08 4.48
C ALA A 178 -8.53 -8.45 5.06
N TYR A 179 -9.79 -8.65 5.49
CA TYR A 179 -10.29 -9.95 5.95
C TYR A 179 -10.30 -11.00 4.84
N ILE A 180 -10.76 -10.65 3.63
CA ILE A 180 -10.74 -11.59 2.50
C ILE A 180 -9.29 -11.96 2.14
N ALA A 181 -8.39 -10.96 2.10
CA ALA A 181 -6.98 -11.18 1.83
C ALA A 181 -6.31 -12.08 2.89
N LEU A 182 -6.55 -11.78 4.17
CA LEU A 182 -6.02 -12.55 5.30
C LEU A 182 -6.56 -13.98 5.33
N ARG A 183 -7.84 -14.19 5.03
CA ARG A 183 -8.42 -15.53 4.99
C ARG A 183 -7.65 -16.41 4.00
N SER A 184 -7.53 -15.95 2.75
CA SER A 184 -6.82 -16.67 1.68
C SER A 184 -5.37 -16.97 2.09
N LEU A 185 -4.70 -15.98 2.69
CA LEU A 185 -3.32 -16.10 3.14
C LEU A 185 -3.16 -17.15 4.27
N ILE A 186 -4.00 -17.07 5.30
CA ILE A 186 -3.98 -17.96 6.47
C ILE A 186 -4.30 -19.40 6.07
N GLU A 187 -5.29 -19.59 5.18
CA GLU A 187 -5.74 -20.89 4.75
C GLU A 187 -4.65 -21.62 3.94
N ASN A 188 -4.01 -20.92 3.00
CA ASN A 188 -3.22 -21.57 1.96
C ASN A 188 -1.69 -21.39 2.09
N TYR A 189 -1.23 -20.35 2.78
CA TYR A 189 0.19 -19.95 2.71
C TYR A 189 0.88 -19.84 4.06
N LEU A 190 0.17 -19.49 5.14
CA LEU A 190 0.82 -19.31 6.44
C LEU A 190 1.08 -20.66 7.13
N PRO A 191 2.29 -20.84 7.70
CA PRO A 191 2.56 -21.99 8.54
C PRO A 191 1.76 -21.91 9.85
N SER A 192 1.55 -23.07 10.48
CA SER A 192 0.95 -23.11 11.82
C SER A 192 1.87 -22.41 12.82
N GLY A 193 1.28 -21.68 13.77
CA GLY A 193 2.02 -20.88 14.74
C GLY A 193 2.46 -19.49 14.25
N ALA A 194 2.13 -19.10 13.01
CA ALA A 194 2.52 -17.80 12.48
C ALA A 194 1.92 -16.65 13.30
N VAL A 195 2.69 -15.57 13.46
CA VAL A 195 2.26 -14.33 14.11
C VAL A 195 2.20 -13.23 13.07
N ILE A 196 1.02 -12.75 12.74
CA ILE A 196 0.84 -11.59 11.87
C ILE A 196 1.02 -10.34 12.74
N THR A 197 1.91 -9.45 12.35
CA THR A 197 2.24 -8.24 13.12
C THR A 197 1.65 -6.98 12.52
N SER A 198 1.42 -6.95 11.20
CA SER A 198 0.83 -5.79 10.52
C SER A 198 0.12 -6.20 9.23
N VAL A 199 -0.95 -5.48 8.91
CA VAL A 199 -1.66 -5.55 7.63
C VAL A 199 -1.83 -4.13 7.10
N ARG A 200 -1.29 -3.82 5.91
CA ARG A 200 -1.31 -2.45 5.36
C ARG A 200 -1.61 -2.45 3.87
N LEU A 201 -2.50 -1.56 3.44
CA LEU A 201 -2.75 -1.31 2.02
C LEU A 201 -1.66 -0.39 1.45
N GLY A 202 -1.18 -0.70 0.26
CA GLY A 202 -0.23 0.12 -0.49
C GLY A 202 -0.10 -0.37 -1.92
N TYR A 203 0.96 0.03 -2.60
CA TYR A 203 1.29 -0.39 -3.96
C TYR A 203 2.50 -1.32 -3.94
N HIS A 204 2.37 -2.44 -4.64
CA HIS A 204 3.46 -3.39 -4.89
C HIS A 204 3.65 -3.52 -6.40
N GLY A 205 4.88 -3.63 -6.87
CA GLY A 205 5.15 -3.66 -8.31
C GLY A 205 6.13 -4.73 -8.74
N GLN A 206 6.00 -5.09 -10.02
CA GLN A 206 6.92 -5.96 -10.74
C GLN A 206 7.66 -5.15 -11.80
N VAL A 207 8.99 -5.32 -11.82
CA VAL A 207 9.87 -4.65 -12.77
C VAL A 207 9.53 -5.11 -14.18
N TYR A 208 9.09 -4.17 -15.03
CA TYR A 208 8.72 -4.46 -16.42
C TYR A 208 9.89 -4.22 -17.38
N ASN A 209 10.61 -3.11 -17.19
CA ASN A 209 11.87 -2.80 -17.87
C ASN A 209 12.83 -2.10 -16.88
N SER A 210 14.07 -1.82 -17.27
CA SER A 210 15.10 -1.31 -16.35
C SER A 210 14.77 0.03 -15.67
N GLN A 211 13.68 0.71 -16.04
CA GLN A 211 13.31 2.02 -15.48
C GLN A 211 11.81 2.20 -15.16
N THR A 212 10.91 1.36 -15.67
CA THR A 212 9.46 1.44 -15.49
C THR A 212 8.95 0.27 -14.65
N LEU A 213 8.11 0.62 -13.67
CA LEU A 213 7.51 -0.31 -12.74
C LEU A 213 5.99 -0.20 -12.84
N ASN A 214 5.34 -1.33 -13.11
CA ASN A 214 3.90 -1.46 -12.99
C ASN A 214 3.58 -1.84 -11.55
N MET A 215 2.76 -1.03 -10.88
CA MET A 215 2.40 -1.26 -9.49
C MET A 215 0.89 -1.43 -9.32
N TRP A 216 0.50 -2.50 -8.62
CA TRP A 216 -0.87 -2.79 -8.28
C TRP A 216 -1.13 -2.55 -6.79
N PRO A 217 -2.37 -2.18 -6.43
CA PRO A 217 -2.75 -2.08 -5.03
C PRO A 217 -2.66 -3.47 -4.38
N SER A 218 -2.02 -3.55 -3.22
CA SER A 218 -1.75 -4.78 -2.50
C SER A 218 -1.91 -4.61 -0.99
N TRP A 219 -2.45 -5.63 -0.35
CA TRP A 219 -2.39 -5.82 1.10
C TRP A 219 -1.05 -6.44 1.46
N ARG A 220 -0.19 -5.68 2.12
CA ARG A 220 1.05 -6.17 2.70
C ARG A 220 0.79 -6.77 4.08
N VAL A 221 1.13 -8.04 4.25
CA VAL A 221 1.02 -8.76 5.52
C VAL A 221 2.42 -9.10 6.04
N SER A 222 2.80 -8.50 7.15
CA SER A 222 4.10 -8.73 7.80
C SER A 222 3.97 -9.78 8.90
N LEU A 223 4.94 -10.70 8.95
CA LEU A 223 5.03 -11.70 10.01
C LEU A 223 6.05 -11.30 11.08
N GLY A 224 5.81 -11.74 12.31
CA GLY A 224 6.68 -11.56 13.47
C GLY A 224 7.69 -12.69 13.64
N ASN A 225 8.24 -13.22 12.54
CA ASN A 225 9.28 -14.26 12.57
C ASN A 225 10.67 -13.63 12.45
N ALA A 226 11.71 -14.44 12.73
CA ALA A 226 13.10 -13.97 12.72
C ALA A 226 13.56 -13.48 11.34
N ASP A 227 12.96 -14.00 10.26
CA ASP A 227 13.27 -13.62 8.88
C ASP A 227 12.55 -12.35 8.41
N GLY A 228 11.55 -11.87 9.17
CA GLY A 228 10.76 -10.69 8.83
C GLY A 228 9.95 -10.87 7.55
N ASP A 229 9.37 -12.06 7.35
CA ASP A 229 8.67 -12.41 6.11
C ASP A 229 7.49 -11.47 5.83
N VAL A 230 7.38 -11.07 4.56
CA VAL A 230 6.32 -10.20 4.07
C VAL A 230 5.63 -10.84 2.89
N TYR A 231 4.30 -10.96 2.99
CA TYR A 231 3.43 -11.41 1.92
C TYR A 231 2.70 -10.23 1.30
N TYR A 232 2.45 -10.31 0.00
CA TYR A 232 1.62 -9.35 -0.71
C TYR A 232 0.40 -10.08 -1.28
N VAL A 233 -0.79 -9.54 -1.00
CA VAL A 233 -2.05 -10.03 -1.57
C VAL A 233 -2.61 -8.94 -2.46
N HIS A 234 -2.70 -9.22 -3.76
CA HIS A 234 -3.20 -8.29 -4.76
C HIS A 234 -4.64 -7.86 -4.40
N ALA A 235 -4.83 -6.56 -4.20
CA ALA A 235 -6.02 -6.03 -3.55
C ALA A 235 -7.26 -6.02 -4.46
N LEU A 236 -7.11 -6.26 -5.77
CA LEU A 236 -8.26 -6.33 -6.70
C LEU A 236 -8.76 -7.76 -6.96
N ASN A 237 -7.92 -8.79 -6.80
CA ASN A 237 -8.26 -10.17 -7.20
C ASN A 237 -7.88 -11.24 -6.17
N GLY A 238 -7.18 -10.87 -5.09
CA GLY A 238 -6.79 -11.79 -4.01
C GLY A 238 -5.63 -12.72 -4.36
N ALA A 239 -4.94 -12.53 -5.48
CA ALA A 239 -3.74 -13.30 -5.81
C ALA A 239 -2.66 -13.06 -4.75
N VAL A 240 -2.00 -14.13 -4.31
CA VAL A 240 -0.98 -14.07 -3.24
C VAL A 240 0.39 -14.25 -3.85
N GLU A 241 1.29 -13.34 -3.50
CA GLU A 241 2.71 -13.44 -3.79
C GLU A 241 3.44 -13.88 -2.52
N GLY A 242 4.22 -14.96 -2.66
CA GLY A 242 4.95 -15.61 -1.57
C GLY A 242 6.00 -14.69 -0.92
N PRO A 243 6.57 -15.12 0.20
CA PRO A 243 7.32 -14.22 1.06
C PRO A 243 8.53 -13.66 0.32
N GLN A 244 8.54 -12.34 0.13
CA GLN A 244 9.75 -11.65 -0.31
C GLN A 244 10.65 -11.51 0.91
N LYS A 245 11.80 -12.20 0.89
CA LYS A 245 12.82 -11.98 1.91
C LYS A 245 13.32 -10.55 1.79
N SER A 246 13.24 -9.78 2.86
CA SER A 246 13.99 -8.52 2.98
C SER A 246 15.44 -8.86 2.67
N LYS A 247 15.98 -8.36 1.55
CA LYS A 247 17.38 -8.62 1.16
C LYS A 247 18.26 -8.10 2.30
N LYS A 248 18.90 -9.02 3.02
CA LYS A 248 19.95 -8.73 4.02
C LYS A 248 21.09 -7.96 3.40
#